data_AF-A0A840QFX2-F1
#
_entry.id   AF-A0A840QFX2-F1
#
_cell.length_a   1.000
_cell.length_b   1.000
_cell.length_c   1.000
_cell.angle_alpha   90.00
_cell.angle_beta   90.00
_cell.angle_gamma   90.00
#
_symmetry.space_group_name_H-M   'P 1'
#
loop_
_entity.id
_entity.type
_entity.pdbx_description
1 polymer ?
#
loop_
_entity_poly.entity_id
_entity_poly.type
_entity_poly.pdbx_seq_one_letter_code
_entity_poly.pdbx_strand_id
1 'polypeptide(L)'
;MIAPAPALPPPPEPGPATPVDVRPEDYYVVAQDFVDGQNRVMAVYRTLTAELGGHAGAAGNDKPAQTFAESYTPAVRSVIDGMVRLHRLLGGIARGLAESAENHRRADADAAGHDPGGGFSPLWPDTCPAASEPPEILGDGDTNELALISDWVNPYYPNGHVDKMHSVAAVFARAKDSLVEIGDDLHWPASDFVL
;
A
#
# COMPACT_ATOMS: atom_id res chain seq x y z
N MET A 1 -58.90 43.62 16.57
CA MET A 1 -57.56 43.47 15.97
C MET A 1 -57.34 41.98 15.74
N ILE A 2 -57.32 41.54 14.48
CA ILE A 2 -57.08 40.14 14.09
C ILE A 2 -55.59 40.05 13.74
N ALA A 3 -54.86 39.13 14.38
CA ALA A 3 -53.46 38.89 14.10
C ALA A 3 -53.29 38.34 12.66
N PRO A 4 -52.26 38.77 11.91
CA PRO A 4 -52.00 38.23 10.58
C PRO A 4 -51.63 36.74 10.66
N ALA A 5 -52.11 35.96 9.69
CA ALA A 5 -51.82 34.53 9.58
C ALA A 5 -50.31 34.28 9.41
N PRO A 6 -49.78 33.18 9.97
CA PRO A 6 -48.38 32.81 9.79
C PRO A 6 -48.07 32.55 8.31
N ALA A 7 -46.93 33.04 7.85
CA ALA A 7 -46.46 32.83 6.48
C ALA A 7 -46.23 31.33 6.22
N LEU A 8 -46.68 30.86 5.06
CA LEU A 8 -46.40 29.51 4.57
C LEU A 8 -44.89 29.30 4.47
N PRO A 9 -44.37 28.12 4.83
CA PRO A 9 -42.96 27.79 4.62
C PRO A 9 -42.64 27.88 3.12
N PRO A 10 -41.41 28.29 2.77
CA PRO A 10 -40.98 28.31 1.39
C PRO A 10 -41.09 26.90 0.78
N PRO A 11 -41.39 26.79 -0.51
CA PRO A 11 -41.38 25.50 -1.20
C PRO A 11 -40.00 24.85 -1.04
N PRO A 12 -39.93 23.51 -0.95
CA PRO A 12 -38.65 22.81 -0.91
C PRO A 12 -37.81 23.22 -2.10
N GLU A 13 -36.53 23.55 -1.85
CA GLU A 13 -35.61 23.88 -2.93
C GLU A 13 -35.56 22.70 -3.92
N PRO A 14 -35.57 22.97 -5.24
CA PRO A 14 -35.35 21.92 -6.21
C PRO A 14 -34.01 21.25 -5.87
N GLY A 15 -34.05 19.94 -5.65
CA GLY A 15 -32.86 19.14 -5.42
C GLY A 15 -31.82 19.33 -6.54
N PRO A 16 -30.56 18.89 -6.33
CA PRO A 16 -29.50 19.06 -7.31
C PRO A 16 -29.96 18.63 -8.72
N ALA A 17 -29.62 19.45 -9.72
CA ALA A 17 -30.05 19.32 -11.12
C ALA A 17 -29.62 18.00 -11.79
N THR A 18 -28.75 17.24 -11.12
CA THR A 18 -28.44 15.85 -11.45
C THR A 18 -28.52 15.05 -10.16
N PRO A 19 -29.43 14.07 -10.05
CA PRO A 19 -29.37 13.09 -8.97
C PRO A 19 -28.01 12.42 -9.00
N VAL A 20 -27.29 12.45 -7.88
CA VAL A 20 -26.10 11.61 -7.71
C VAL A 20 -26.64 10.20 -7.46
N ASP A 21 -26.58 9.33 -8.46
CA ASP A 21 -26.90 7.92 -8.33
C ASP A 21 -25.66 7.21 -7.78
N VAL A 22 -25.68 6.85 -6.49
CA VAL A 22 -24.63 6.02 -5.90
C VAL A 22 -25.28 4.76 -5.39
N ARG A 23 -25.03 3.66 -6.08
CA ARG A 23 -25.65 2.39 -5.73
C ARG A 23 -24.77 1.68 -4.70
N PRO A 24 -25.38 0.95 -3.75
CA PRO A 24 -24.64 0.11 -2.81
C PRO A 24 -23.59 -0.79 -3.49
N GLU A 25 -23.89 -1.30 -4.69
CA GLU A 25 -23.00 -2.13 -5.49
C GLU A 25 -21.73 -1.41 -5.92
N ASP A 26 -21.82 -0.11 -6.22
CA ASP A 26 -20.68 0.68 -6.68
C ASP A 26 -19.63 0.81 -5.57
N TYR A 27 -20.08 1.01 -4.31
CA TYR A 27 -19.20 0.98 -3.14
C TYR A 27 -18.54 -0.39 -2.96
N TYR A 28 -19.29 -1.46 -3.17
CA TYR A 28 -18.78 -2.81 -2.97
C TYR A 28 -17.72 -3.19 -4.02
N VAL A 29 -17.91 -2.81 -5.28
CA VAL A 29 -16.91 -3.01 -6.34
C VAL A 29 -15.62 -2.27 -6.01
N VAL A 30 -15.71 -0.99 -5.66
CA VAL A 30 -14.51 -0.22 -5.27
C VAL A 30 -13.85 -0.82 -4.03
N ALA A 31 -14.63 -1.33 -3.07
CA ALA A 31 -14.07 -2.03 -1.91
C ALA A 31 -13.24 -3.26 -2.31
N GLN A 32 -13.64 -4.00 -3.35
CA GLN A 32 -12.88 -5.12 -3.89
C GLN A 32 -11.55 -4.66 -4.50
N ASP A 33 -11.55 -3.56 -5.26
CA ASP A 33 -10.32 -2.98 -5.84
C ASP A 33 -9.29 -2.64 -4.74
N PHE A 34 -9.76 -2.12 -3.60
CA PHE A 34 -8.88 -1.84 -2.45
C PHE A 34 -8.35 -3.11 -1.76
N VAL A 35 -9.13 -4.21 -1.72
CA VAL A 35 -8.63 -5.52 -1.25
C VAL A 35 -7.57 -6.06 -2.21
N ASP A 36 -7.80 -5.96 -3.50
CA ASP A 36 -6.83 -6.42 -4.50
C ASP A 36 -5.54 -5.59 -4.47
N GLY A 37 -5.66 -4.27 -4.35
CA GLY A 37 -4.53 -3.37 -4.12
C GLY A 37 -3.76 -3.73 -2.85
N GLN A 38 -4.46 -4.01 -1.75
CA GLN A 38 -3.85 -4.49 -0.50
C GLN A 38 -3.02 -5.77 -0.73
N ASN A 39 -3.60 -6.77 -1.38
CA ASN A 39 -2.94 -8.05 -1.66
C ASN A 39 -1.70 -7.87 -2.55
N ARG A 40 -1.79 -7.00 -3.56
CA ARG A 40 -0.66 -6.67 -4.43
C ARG A 40 0.46 -5.98 -3.67
N VAL A 41 0.17 -5.02 -2.78
CA VAL A 41 1.19 -4.40 -1.91
C VAL A 41 1.91 -5.45 -1.05
N MET A 42 1.17 -6.43 -0.50
CA MET A 42 1.77 -7.53 0.26
C MET A 42 2.68 -8.42 -0.61
N ALA A 43 2.30 -8.67 -1.86
CA ALA A 43 3.13 -9.41 -2.79
C ALA A 43 4.44 -8.67 -3.09
N VAL A 44 4.38 -7.36 -3.36
CA VAL A 44 5.59 -6.52 -3.57
C VAL A 44 6.47 -6.55 -2.33
N TYR A 45 5.89 -6.45 -1.13
CA TYR A 45 6.64 -6.51 0.13
C TYR A 45 7.41 -7.84 0.29
N ARG A 46 6.74 -8.97 0.03
CA ARG A 46 7.36 -10.30 0.12
C ARG A 46 8.48 -10.47 -0.90
N THR A 47 8.27 -10.02 -2.14
CA THR A 47 9.30 -10.07 -3.20
C THR A 47 10.49 -9.19 -2.85
N LEU A 48 10.26 -7.94 -2.42
CA LEU A 48 11.32 -7.02 -2.01
C LEU A 48 12.19 -7.62 -0.91
N THR A 49 11.58 -8.07 0.17
CA THR A 49 12.30 -8.62 1.33
C THR A 49 13.04 -9.92 1.00
N ALA A 50 12.44 -10.79 0.17
CA ALA A 50 13.09 -12.02 -0.30
C ALA A 50 14.29 -11.72 -1.21
N GLU A 51 14.15 -10.84 -2.20
CA GLU A 51 15.23 -10.49 -3.12
C GLU A 51 16.38 -9.77 -2.39
N LEU A 52 16.08 -8.85 -1.47
CA LEU A 52 17.10 -8.23 -0.62
C LEU A 52 17.83 -9.26 0.24
N GLY A 53 17.12 -10.26 0.77
CA GLY A 53 17.72 -11.39 1.50
C GLY A 53 18.70 -12.19 0.64
N GLY A 54 18.42 -12.35 -0.65
CA GLY A 54 19.33 -12.98 -1.62
C GLY A 54 20.62 -12.19 -1.88
N HIS A 55 20.67 -10.92 -1.48
CA HIS A 55 21.83 -10.03 -1.61
C HIS A 55 22.43 -9.62 -0.27
N ALA A 56 22.16 -10.37 0.80
CA ALA A 56 22.81 -10.15 2.09
C ALA A 56 24.35 -10.14 1.92
N GLY A 57 25.01 -9.22 2.62
CA GLY A 57 26.46 -9.02 2.51
C GLY A 57 26.96 -8.34 1.25
N ALA A 58 26.10 -7.72 0.44
CA ALA A 58 26.50 -7.06 -0.80
C ALA A 58 27.50 -5.90 -0.60
N ALA A 59 27.41 -5.17 0.50
CA ALA A 59 28.25 -3.99 0.72
C ALA A 59 29.70 -4.34 1.11
N GLY A 60 29.96 -5.55 1.61
CA GLY A 60 31.25 -5.92 2.20
C GLY A 60 31.38 -5.50 3.66
N ASN A 61 32.61 -5.41 4.16
CA ASN A 61 32.92 -5.10 5.57
C ASN A 61 33.92 -3.95 5.75
N ASP A 62 34.36 -3.32 4.66
CA ASP A 62 35.23 -2.16 4.69
C ASP A 62 34.57 -0.93 5.36
N LYS A 63 35.37 0.07 5.73
CA LYS A 63 34.88 1.26 6.43
C LYS A 63 33.80 2.02 5.63
N PRO A 64 33.98 2.29 4.31
CA PRO A 64 32.88 2.77 3.47
C PRO A 64 31.61 1.93 3.53
N ALA A 65 31.72 0.59 3.48
CA ALA A 65 30.57 -0.31 3.61
C ALA A 65 29.81 -0.12 4.93
N GLN A 66 30.54 -0.01 6.05
CA GLN A 66 29.96 0.26 7.37
C GLN A 66 29.23 1.61 7.40
N THR A 67 29.86 2.68 6.90
CA THR A 67 29.23 4.00 6.81
C THR A 67 27.99 3.99 5.91
N PHE A 68 28.00 3.23 4.81
CA PHE A 68 26.82 3.05 3.98
C PHE A 68 25.69 2.35 4.76
N ALA A 69 26.01 1.25 5.46
CA ALA A 69 25.05 0.45 6.22
C ALA A 69 24.32 1.25 7.32
N GLU A 70 25.00 2.23 7.94
CA GLU A 70 24.42 3.16 8.92
C GLU A 70 23.23 3.96 8.36
N SER A 71 23.27 4.30 7.06
CA SER A 71 22.18 5.02 6.39
C SER A 71 21.21 4.08 5.67
N TYR A 72 21.70 2.97 5.13
CA TYR A 72 20.91 1.99 4.40
C TYR A 72 19.89 1.30 5.30
N THR A 73 20.33 0.75 6.44
CA THR A 73 19.47 -0.04 7.33
C THR A 73 18.22 0.72 7.80
N PRO A 74 18.31 1.96 8.34
CA PRO A 74 17.11 2.71 8.72
C PRO A 74 16.25 3.09 7.50
N ALA A 75 16.84 3.34 6.33
CA ALA A 75 16.08 3.62 5.11
C ALA A 75 15.26 2.41 4.66
N VAL A 76 15.84 1.21 4.62
CA VAL A 76 15.12 -0.02 4.26
C VAL A 76 14.04 -0.34 5.29
N ARG A 77 14.31 -0.16 6.58
CA ARG A 77 13.30 -0.31 7.63
C ARG A 77 12.12 0.62 7.40
N SER A 78 12.38 1.88 7.05
CA SER A 78 11.33 2.86 6.74
C SER A 78 10.49 2.45 5.53
N VAL A 79 11.10 1.89 4.49
CA VAL A 79 10.36 1.36 3.32
C VAL A 79 9.46 0.19 3.73
N ILE A 80 10.00 -0.79 4.46
CA ILE A 80 9.25 -1.95 4.96
C ILE A 80 8.06 -1.51 5.83
N ASP A 81 8.29 -0.61 6.80
CA ASP A 81 7.25 -0.07 7.65
C ASP A 81 6.19 0.69 6.84
N GLY A 82 6.62 1.44 5.82
CA GLY A 82 5.74 2.15 4.89
C GLY A 82 4.81 1.20 4.15
N MET A 83 5.32 0.09 3.61
CA MET A 83 4.50 -0.91 2.90
C MET A 83 3.50 -1.60 3.83
N VAL A 84 3.90 -1.91 5.07
CA VAL A 84 3.01 -2.46 6.10
C VAL A 84 1.88 -1.49 6.45
N ARG A 85 2.19 -0.19 6.56
CA ARG A 85 1.17 0.85 6.80
C ARG A 85 0.24 1.03 5.60
N LEU A 86 0.78 1.04 4.38
CA LEU A 86 -0.01 1.12 3.16
C LEU A 86 -0.98 -0.06 3.03
N HIS A 87 -0.50 -1.29 3.25
CA HIS A 87 -1.35 -2.48 3.27
C HIS A 87 -2.50 -2.36 4.26
N ARG A 88 -2.23 -1.90 5.50
CA ARG A 88 -3.28 -1.69 6.51
C ARG A 88 -4.27 -0.59 6.12
N LEU A 89 -3.78 0.48 5.49
CA LEU A 89 -4.62 1.58 5.00
C LEU A 89 -5.60 1.08 3.94
N LEU A 90 -5.10 0.37 2.91
CA LEU A 90 -5.94 -0.16 1.83
C LEU A 90 -7.01 -1.12 2.36
N GLY A 91 -6.64 -2.03 3.26
CA GLY A 91 -7.62 -2.91 3.92
C GLY A 91 -8.64 -2.17 4.78
N GLY A 92 -8.23 -1.09 5.44
CA GLY A 92 -9.13 -0.21 6.19
C GLY A 92 -10.13 0.54 5.30
N ILE A 93 -9.68 1.02 4.14
CA ILE A 93 -10.54 1.67 3.14
C ILE A 93 -11.54 0.66 2.58
N ALA A 94 -11.09 -0.52 2.15
CA ALA A 94 -11.95 -1.60 1.66
C ALA A 94 -13.05 -1.94 2.67
N ARG A 95 -12.69 -2.10 3.95
CA ARG A 95 -13.65 -2.37 5.01
C ARG A 95 -14.67 -1.24 5.17
N GLY A 96 -14.21 0.01 5.20
CA GLY A 96 -15.11 1.17 5.31
C GLY A 96 -16.10 1.26 4.16
N LEU A 97 -15.64 1.01 2.93
CA LEU A 97 -16.50 0.99 1.73
C LEU A 97 -17.52 -0.15 1.76
N ALA A 98 -17.12 -1.36 2.17
CA ALA A 98 -18.04 -2.48 2.31
C ALA A 98 -19.11 -2.24 3.41
N GLU A 99 -18.72 -1.62 4.53
CA GLU A 99 -19.64 -1.20 5.59
C GLU A 99 -20.60 -0.10 5.08
N SER A 100 -20.11 0.85 4.30
CA SER A 100 -20.94 1.87 3.64
C SER A 100 -21.94 1.27 2.66
N ALA A 101 -21.52 0.31 1.83
CA ALA A 101 -22.40 -0.41 0.90
C ALA A 101 -23.57 -1.07 1.63
N GLU A 102 -23.28 -1.80 2.72
CA GLU A 102 -24.30 -2.48 3.51
C GLU A 102 -25.24 -1.50 4.22
N ASN A 103 -24.73 -0.36 4.68
CA ASN A 103 -25.55 0.68 5.31
C ASN A 103 -26.49 1.35 4.30
N HIS A 104 -26.02 1.68 3.09
CA HIS A 104 -26.87 2.22 2.04
C HIS A 104 -27.95 1.23 1.62
N ARG A 105 -27.59 -0.03 1.38
CA ARG A 105 -28.55 -1.09 1.00
C ARG A 105 -29.69 -1.22 2.01
N ARG A 106 -29.38 -1.19 3.31
CA ARG A 106 -30.40 -1.23 4.37
C ARG A 106 -31.26 0.01 4.38
N ALA A 107 -30.66 1.20 4.27
CA ALA A 107 -31.38 2.46 4.24
C ALA A 107 -32.36 2.54 3.06
N ASP A 108 -31.94 2.09 1.87
CA ASP A 108 -32.78 2.08 0.67
C ASP A 108 -34.00 1.17 0.84
N ALA A 109 -33.80 -0.02 1.42
CA ALA A 109 -34.90 -0.95 1.66
C ALA A 109 -35.86 -0.47 2.75
N ASP A 110 -35.33 0.12 3.83
CA ASP A 110 -36.14 0.72 4.89
C ASP A 110 -37.00 1.87 4.32
N ALA A 111 -36.42 2.71 3.46
CA ALA A 111 -37.13 3.79 2.78
C ALA A 111 -38.21 3.27 1.81
N ALA A 112 -37.93 2.17 1.10
CA ALA A 112 -38.86 1.53 0.19
C ALA A 112 -39.88 0.62 0.90
N GLY A 113 -39.74 0.41 2.21
CA GLY A 113 -40.65 -0.39 3.03
C GLY A 113 -40.60 -1.88 2.72
N HIS A 114 -39.47 -2.40 2.25
CA HIS A 114 -39.30 -3.82 1.93
C HIS A 114 -38.06 -4.43 2.61
N ASP A 115 -37.96 -5.75 2.57
CA ASP A 115 -36.75 -6.47 3.00
C ASP A 115 -35.58 -6.08 2.06
N PRO A 116 -34.41 -5.67 2.57
CA PRO A 116 -33.25 -5.36 1.75
C PRO A 116 -32.71 -6.58 0.98
N GLY A 117 -33.18 -7.80 1.29
CA GLY A 117 -32.76 -9.02 0.62
C GLY A 117 -31.36 -9.46 1.05
N GLY A 118 -30.64 -10.17 0.17
CA GLY A 118 -29.27 -10.63 0.44
C GLY A 118 -28.30 -9.46 0.64
N GLY A 119 -27.46 -9.54 1.67
CA GLY A 119 -26.39 -8.57 1.92
C GLY A 119 -25.15 -8.83 1.07
N PHE A 120 -24.19 -7.92 1.15
CA PHE A 120 -22.89 -8.11 0.51
C PHE A 120 -22.05 -9.17 1.23
N SER A 121 -21.24 -9.91 0.47
CA SER A 121 -20.30 -10.86 1.07
C SER A 121 -19.25 -10.09 1.88
N PRO A 122 -18.91 -10.52 3.10
CA PRO A 122 -17.90 -9.81 3.88
C PRO A 122 -16.56 -9.83 3.13
N LEU A 123 -15.99 -8.65 2.92
CA LEU A 123 -14.60 -8.53 2.49
C LEU A 123 -13.72 -8.72 3.73
N TRP A 124 -12.75 -9.62 3.62
CA TRP A 124 -11.77 -9.88 4.66
C TRP A 124 -10.42 -9.39 4.16
N PRO A 125 -10.04 -8.13 4.47
CA PRO A 125 -8.71 -7.63 4.17
C PRO A 125 -7.68 -8.55 4.81
N ASP A 126 -6.62 -8.89 4.07
CA ASP A 126 -5.58 -9.80 4.56
C ASP A 126 -4.92 -9.24 5.83
N THR A 127 -4.46 -10.13 6.71
CA THR A 127 -3.74 -9.70 7.91
C THR A 127 -2.28 -9.45 7.59
N CYS A 128 -1.81 -8.23 7.89
CA CYS A 128 -0.42 -7.88 7.65
C CYS A 128 0.49 -8.58 8.67
N PRO A 129 1.54 -9.30 8.26
CA PRO A 129 2.59 -9.70 9.21
C PRO A 129 3.23 -8.45 9.83
N ALA A 130 3.86 -8.64 10.99
CA ALA A 130 4.72 -7.60 11.54
C ALA A 130 5.84 -7.28 10.54
N ALA A 131 6.28 -6.02 10.51
CA ALA A 131 7.43 -5.61 9.72
C ALA A 131 8.63 -6.51 10.09
N SER A 132 9.25 -7.13 9.09
CA SER A 132 10.49 -7.88 9.31
C SER A 132 11.67 -6.93 9.47
N GLU A 133 12.70 -7.38 10.18
CA GLU A 133 13.97 -6.66 10.14
C GLU A 133 14.53 -6.67 8.71
N PRO A 134 15.15 -5.55 8.26
CA PRO A 134 15.86 -5.52 6.99
C PRO A 134 16.96 -6.60 6.93
N PRO A 135 17.18 -7.24 5.78
CA PRO A 135 18.34 -8.09 5.56
C PRO A 135 19.65 -7.32 5.78
N GLU A 136 20.66 -8.00 6.33
CA GLU A 136 21.96 -7.39 6.61
C GLU A 136 22.74 -7.13 5.32
N ILE A 137 23.05 -5.87 5.05
CA ILE A 137 23.78 -5.46 3.84
C ILE A 137 25.30 -5.66 3.97
N LEU A 138 25.81 -5.73 5.20
CA LEU A 138 27.20 -6.01 5.53
C LEU A 138 27.51 -7.50 5.45
N GLY A 139 28.73 -7.84 5.05
CA GLY A 139 29.18 -9.22 4.93
C GLY A 139 30.67 -9.31 4.64
N ASP A 140 31.18 -10.52 4.44
CA ASP A 140 32.64 -10.75 4.34
C ASP A 140 33.33 -10.01 3.19
N GLY A 141 32.54 -9.53 2.21
CA GLY A 141 33.03 -8.83 1.03
C GLY A 141 33.55 -9.80 -0.04
N ASP A 142 33.82 -9.24 -1.21
CA ASP A 142 34.55 -9.90 -2.28
C ASP A 142 36.02 -10.00 -1.88
N THR A 143 36.52 -11.23 -1.76
CA THR A 143 37.93 -11.47 -1.41
C THR A 143 38.81 -10.99 -2.57
N ASN A 144 39.35 -9.79 -2.44
CA ASN A 144 40.37 -9.30 -3.36
C ASN A 144 41.74 -9.91 -3.01
N GLU A 145 42.63 -9.98 -4.01
CA GLU A 145 43.99 -10.51 -3.82
C GLU A 145 44.80 -9.70 -2.80
N LEU A 146 44.47 -8.43 -2.57
CA LEU A 146 45.14 -7.54 -1.61
C LEU A 146 44.81 -7.87 -0.15
N ALA A 147 43.63 -8.42 0.13
CA ALA A 147 43.23 -8.90 1.45
C ALA A 147 44.10 -10.08 1.90
N LEU A 148 44.61 -10.88 0.96
CA LEU A 148 45.56 -11.96 1.24
C LEU A 148 46.97 -11.46 1.58
N ILE A 149 47.32 -10.25 1.13
CA ILE A 149 48.69 -9.72 1.24
C ILE A 149 48.85 -8.90 2.52
N SER A 150 47.75 -8.36 3.10
CA SER A 150 47.84 -7.57 4.32
C SER A 150 46.52 -7.29 5.05
N ASP A 151 46.34 -7.90 6.23
CA ASP A 151 45.19 -7.67 7.14
C ASP A 151 44.98 -6.20 7.53
N TRP A 152 46.04 -5.38 7.63
CA TRP A 152 45.89 -3.98 8.04
C TRP A 152 45.28 -3.07 6.97
N VAL A 153 45.33 -3.47 5.69
CA VAL A 153 44.80 -2.67 4.56
C VAL A 153 43.33 -3.01 4.29
N ASN A 154 42.92 -4.24 4.62
CA ASN A 154 41.59 -4.76 4.34
C ASN A 154 40.43 -3.84 4.78
N PRO A 155 40.45 -3.18 5.97
CA PRO A 155 39.37 -2.28 6.38
C PRO A 155 39.23 -0.99 5.55
N TYR A 156 40.25 -0.62 4.78
CA TYR A 156 40.30 0.63 4.01
C TYR A 156 40.15 0.41 2.50
N TYR A 157 40.17 -0.84 2.05
CA TYR A 157 40.07 -1.18 0.65
C TYR A 157 38.63 -1.60 0.32
N PRO A 158 37.97 -1.00 -0.69
CA PRO A 158 36.61 -1.38 -1.06
C PRO A 158 36.52 -2.87 -1.39
N ASN A 159 35.65 -3.59 -0.68
CA ASN A 159 35.43 -5.02 -0.90
C ASN A 159 33.96 -5.39 -1.06
N GLY A 160 33.09 -4.41 -1.33
CA GLY A 160 31.71 -4.69 -1.71
C GLY A 160 31.58 -5.44 -3.04
N HIS A 161 30.58 -6.32 -3.14
CA HIS A 161 30.22 -6.97 -4.40
C HIS A 161 29.41 -6.00 -5.27
N VAL A 162 30.09 -5.33 -6.19
CA VAL A 162 29.50 -4.29 -7.06
C VAL A 162 28.26 -4.79 -7.82
N ASP A 163 28.30 -6.02 -8.36
CA ASP A 163 27.15 -6.61 -9.07
C ASP A 163 25.94 -6.85 -8.15
N LYS A 164 26.18 -7.26 -6.90
CA LYS A 164 25.11 -7.41 -5.90
C LYS A 164 24.55 -6.05 -5.52
N MET A 165 25.38 -5.02 -5.38
CA MET A 165 24.91 -3.65 -5.09
C MET A 165 24.07 -3.07 -6.23
N HIS A 166 24.43 -3.32 -7.49
CA HIS A 166 23.58 -2.99 -8.64
C HIS A 166 22.25 -3.76 -8.63
N SER A 167 22.30 -5.05 -8.25
CA SER A 167 21.10 -5.86 -8.10
C SER A 167 20.18 -5.31 -7.01
N VAL A 168 20.72 -4.94 -5.84
CA VAL A 168 19.97 -4.28 -4.74
C VAL A 168 19.29 -3.01 -5.24
N ALA A 169 19.97 -2.16 -6.01
CA ALA A 169 19.36 -0.96 -6.59
C ALA A 169 18.21 -1.32 -7.56
N ALA A 170 18.38 -2.33 -8.41
CA ALA A 170 17.36 -2.79 -9.34
C ALA A 170 16.14 -3.41 -8.62
N VAL A 171 16.33 -4.05 -7.48
CA VAL A 171 15.25 -4.56 -6.62
C VAL A 171 14.37 -3.41 -6.14
N PHE A 172 14.96 -2.33 -5.61
CA PHE A 172 14.19 -1.15 -5.18
C PHE A 172 13.48 -0.45 -6.33
N ALA A 173 14.13 -0.34 -7.50
CA ALA A 173 13.51 0.25 -8.69
C ALA A 173 12.25 -0.52 -9.10
N ARG A 174 12.34 -1.86 -9.18
CA ARG A 174 11.21 -2.74 -9.51
C ARG A 174 10.09 -2.63 -8.47
N ALA A 175 10.42 -2.63 -7.18
CA ALA A 175 9.42 -2.47 -6.12
C ALA A 175 8.68 -1.13 -6.22
N LYS A 176 9.40 -0.05 -6.52
CA LYS A 176 8.80 1.28 -6.76
C LYS A 176 7.88 1.26 -7.97
N ASP A 177 8.31 0.70 -9.10
CA ASP A 177 7.48 0.64 -10.31
C ASP A 177 6.19 -0.17 -10.06
N SER A 178 6.25 -1.30 -9.35
CA SER A 178 5.06 -2.06 -8.96
C SER A 178 4.12 -1.30 -8.02
N LEU A 179 4.66 -0.48 -7.10
CA LEU A 179 3.82 0.35 -6.24
C LEU A 179 3.13 1.48 -7.00
N VAL A 180 3.77 2.04 -8.03
CA VAL A 180 3.16 3.04 -8.92
C VAL A 180 2.01 2.42 -9.72
N GLU A 181 2.23 1.23 -10.29
CA GLU A 181 1.20 0.49 -11.03
C GLU A 181 -0.04 0.21 -10.17
N ILE A 182 0.15 -0.22 -8.91
CA ILE A 182 -0.96 -0.39 -7.96
C ILE A 182 -1.70 0.92 -7.72
N GLY A 183 -0.97 2.04 -7.61
CA GLY A 183 -1.56 3.37 -7.41
C GLY A 183 -2.39 3.82 -8.62
N ASP A 184 -1.88 3.60 -9.83
CA ASP A 184 -2.58 3.94 -11.08
C ASP A 184 -3.86 3.11 -11.23
N ASP A 185 -3.81 1.81 -10.95
CA ASP A 185 -4.97 0.92 -11.01
C ASP A 185 -6.06 1.26 -9.98
N LEU A 186 -5.67 1.78 -8.79
CA LEU A 186 -6.60 2.27 -7.78
C LEU A 186 -7.19 3.63 -8.11
N HIS A 187 -6.49 4.44 -8.91
CA HIS A 187 -6.96 5.77 -9.31
C HIS A 187 -7.89 5.73 -10.52
N TRP A 188 -7.73 4.72 -11.39
CA TRP A 188 -8.46 4.59 -12.65
C TRP A 188 -9.63 3.58 -12.73
N PRO A 189 -10.10 2.88 -11.67
CA PRO A 189 -11.09 1.81 -11.84
C PRO A 189 -12.50 2.33 -12.15
N ALA A 190 -12.74 3.64 -12.12
CA ALA A 190 -14.06 4.25 -12.35
C ALA A 190 -14.49 4.36 -13.83
N SER A 191 -13.71 3.82 -14.78
CA SER A 191 -13.92 4.09 -16.21
C SER A 191 -15.01 3.25 -16.89
N ASP A 192 -15.50 2.19 -16.26
CA ASP A 192 -16.52 1.29 -16.84
C ASP A 192 -17.96 1.54 -16.35
N PHE A 193 -18.20 2.67 -15.69
CA PHE A 193 -19.58 3.14 -15.46
C PHE A 193 -20.14 3.74 -16.75
N VAL A 194 -20.75 2.88 -17.57
CA VAL A 194 -21.64 3.31 -18.64
C VAL A 194 -22.85 4.00 -17.98
N LEU A 195 -22.91 5.33 -18.15
CA LEU A 195 -24.08 6.18 -17.87
C LEU A 195 -25.27 5.82 -18.78
#